data_AF-A0A1B6IJ75-F1
#
_entry.id   AF-A0A1B6IJ75-F1
#
_cell.length_a   1.000
_cell.length_b   1.000
_cell.length_c   1.000
_cell.angle_alpha   90.00
_cell.angle_beta   90.00
_cell.angle_gamma   90.00
#
_symmetry.space_group_name_H-M   'P 1'
#
loop_
_entity.id
_entity.type
_entity.pdbx_description
1 polymer ?
#
loop_
_entity_poly.entity_id
_entity_poly.type
_entity_poly.pdbx_seq_one_letter_code
_entity_poly.pdbx_strand_id
1 'polypeptide(L)'
;AGMRDSDLMRVVDWLPRVWHHLNQFLETHSSSDVTIGPRLFLACPMDVAGSQVWFTDLWNYSVVPYLLEAVREGLQLYGCRAPWDDPTIYICQTYPWIGEAVHGGSDALIRLRPEDVGYDTTERDGGGVGSSIKSLSSTQSDTDADPLLNMLMRLQEAANYSSPHGTEPSRSDDPGIESTI
;
A
#
# COMPACT_ATOMS: atom_id res chain seq x y z
N ALA A 1 31.37 -37.62 -6.18
CA ALA A 1 30.51 -36.88 -7.12
C ALA A 1 29.15 -36.46 -6.53
N GLY A 2 28.68 -36.99 -5.39
CA GLY A 2 27.30 -36.77 -4.90
C GLY A 2 26.97 -35.48 -4.13
N MET A 3 27.94 -34.77 -3.55
CA MET A 3 27.63 -33.59 -2.71
C MET A 3 27.21 -32.35 -3.51
N ARG A 4 27.85 -32.10 -4.66
CA ARG A 4 27.52 -30.95 -5.52
C ARG A 4 26.12 -31.06 -6.12
N ASP A 5 25.72 -32.29 -6.44
CA ASP A 5 24.38 -32.60 -6.95
C ASP A 5 23.32 -32.40 -5.85
N SER A 6 23.61 -32.83 -4.61
CA SER A 6 22.70 -32.61 -3.48
C SER A 6 22.51 -31.14 -3.09
N ASP A 7 23.54 -30.31 -3.25
CA ASP A 7 23.44 -28.88 -2.97
C ASP A 7 22.63 -28.14 -4.03
N LEU A 8 22.81 -28.49 -5.31
CA LEU A 8 22.00 -27.93 -6.39
C LEU A 8 20.53 -28.37 -6.27
N MET A 9 20.27 -29.63 -5.95
CA MET A 9 18.92 -30.13 -5.69
C MET A 9 18.23 -29.35 -4.56
N ARG A 10 18.95 -28.98 -3.49
CA ARG A 10 18.41 -28.12 -2.43
C ARG A 10 17.95 -26.77 -2.96
N VAL A 11 18.73 -26.14 -3.86
CA VAL A 11 18.36 -24.89 -4.50
C VAL A 11 17.11 -25.07 -5.36
N VAL A 12 17.09 -26.10 -6.21
CA VAL A 12 15.96 -26.39 -7.11
C VAL A 12 14.68 -26.69 -6.33
N ASP A 13 14.75 -27.42 -5.22
CA ASP A 13 13.61 -27.71 -4.34
C ASP A 13 13.14 -26.49 -3.53
N TRP A 14 14.01 -25.50 -3.36
CA TRP A 14 13.74 -24.28 -2.62
C TRP A 14 13.04 -23.21 -3.47
N LEU A 15 13.42 -23.05 -4.76
CA LEU A 15 12.85 -22.00 -5.64
C LEU A 15 11.31 -22.03 -5.72
N PRO A 16 10.62 -23.19 -5.85
CA PRO A 16 9.16 -23.23 -5.84
C PRO A 16 8.53 -22.72 -4.54
N ARG A 17 9.22 -22.89 -3.40
CA ARG A 17 8.74 -22.42 -2.09
C ARG A 17 8.83 -20.90 -2.00
N VAL A 18 9.95 -20.32 -2.47
CA VAL A 18 10.11 -18.87 -2.59
C VAL A 18 9.04 -18.30 -3.51
N TRP A 19 8.88 -18.87 -4.70
CA TRP A 19 7.85 -18.45 -5.65
C TRP A 19 6.45 -18.43 -5.01
N HIS A 20 6.09 -19.49 -4.26
CA HIS A 20 4.81 -19.54 -3.57
C HIS A 20 4.69 -18.47 -2.48
N HIS A 21 5.72 -18.30 -1.66
CA HIS A 21 5.75 -17.29 -0.61
C HIS A 21 5.59 -15.87 -1.16
N LEU A 22 6.26 -15.55 -2.27
CA LEU A 22 6.11 -14.27 -2.94
C LEU A 22 4.69 -14.02 -3.48
N ASN A 23 4.05 -15.06 -4.02
CA ASN A 23 2.68 -14.93 -4.49
C ASN A 23 1.66 -14.77 -3.34
N GLN A 24 1.90 -15.39 -2.19
CA GLN A 24 1.08 -15.16 -0.99
C GLN A 24 1.21 -13.71 -0.49
N PHE A 25 2.43 -13.17 -0.51
CA PHE A 25 2.69 -11.76 -0.20
C PHE A 25 1.92 -10.83 -1.16
N LEU A 26 1.99 -11.07 -2.47
CA LEU A 26 1.26 -10.29 -3.47
C LEU A 26 -0.26 -10.36 -3.31
N GLU A 27 -0.81 -11.55 -3.08
CA GLU A 27 -2.25 -11.73 -2.86
C GLU A 27 -2.75 -10.93 -1.64
N THR A 28 -1.92 -10.86 -0.59
CA THR A 28 -2.22 -10.14 0.65
C THR A 28 -2.21 -8.63 0.46
N HIS A 29 -1.23 -8.09 -0.27
CA HIS A 29 -1.00 -6.64 -0.40
C HIS A 29 -1.54 -6.03 -1.70
N SER A 30 -1.95 -6.84 -2.68
CA SER A 30 -2.48 -6.40 -3.98
C SER A 30 -3.69 -7.24 -4.37
N SER A 31 -3.65 -7.96 -5.51
CA SER A 31 -4.71 -8.87 -5.98
C SER A 31 -4.15 -10.22 -6.42
N SER A 32 -5.00 -11.23 -6.57
CA SER A 32 -4.63 -12.57 -7.06
C SER A 32 -4.20 -12.58 -8.54
N ASP A 33 -4.58 -11.56 -9.31
CA ASP A 33 -4.18 -11.41 -10.71
C ASP A 33 -2.76 -10.86 -10.85
N VAL A 34 -2.24 -10.23 -9.79
CA VAL A 34 -0.87 -9.73 -9.68
C VAL A 34 0.00 -10.84 -9.11
N THR A 35 0.71 -11.55 -9.99
CA THR A 35 1.51 -12.72 -9.62
C THR A 35 2.84 -12.77 -10.35
N ILE A 36 3.85 -13.36 -9.71
CA ILE A 36 5.07 -13.76 -10.38
C ILE A 36 4.83 -15.11 -11.05
N GLY A 37 5.05 -15.20 -12.36
CA GLY A 37 4.96 -16.48 -13.07
C GLY A 37 6.16 -17.40 -12.77
N PRO A 38 5.96 -18.73 -12.74
CA PRO A 38 7.05 -19.69 -12.46
C PRO A 38 8.17 -19.65 -13.50
N ARG A 39 7.88 -19.14 -14.71
CA ARG A 39 8.86 -18.95 -15.79
C ARG A 39 10.07 -18.13 -15.35
N LEU A 40 9.91 -17.20 -14.40
CA LEU A 40 11.00 -16.38 -13.88
C LEU A 40 12.14 -17.22 -13.29
N PHE A 41 11.82 -18.37 -12.73
CA PHE A 41 12.78 -19.24 -12.04
C PHE A 41 13.40 -20.32 -12.93
N LEU A 42 12.89 -20.52 -14.16
CA LEU A 42 13.37 -21.56 -15.07
C LEU A 42 14.75 -21.28 -15.67
N ALA A 43 15.25 -20.04 -15.53
CA ALA A 43 16.57 -19.64 -16.00
C ALA A 43 17.70 -19.95 -15.00
N CYS A 44 17.40 -20.63 -13.88
CA CYS A 44 18.38 -20.96 -12.85
C CYS A 44 19.55 -21.77 -13.44
N PRO A 45 20.81 -21.29 -13.30
CA PRO A 45 21.99 -22.05 -13.69
C PRO A 45 22.09 -23.41 -12.98
N MET A 46 22.66 -24.41 -13.66
CA MET A 46 22.87 -25.77 -13.14
C MET A 46 24.19 -25.92 -12.38
N ASP A 47 24.54 -24.89 -11.61
CA ASP A 47 25.71 -24.89 -10.74
C ASP A 47 25.43 -24.04 -9.50
N VAL A 48 26.02 -24.44 -8.37
CA VAL A 48 25.67 -23.88 -7.06
C VAL A 48 26.10 -22.41 -6.93
N ALA A 49 27.30 -22.05 -7.41
CA ALA A 49 27.79 -20.68 -7.32
C ALA A 49 27.04 -19.73 -8.28
N GLY A 50 26.88 -20.16 -9.53
CA GLY A 50 26.15 -19.42 -10.56
C GLY A 50 24.68 -19.21 -10.20
N SER A 51 24.01 -20.22 -9.61
CA SER A 51 22.64 -20.06 -9.12
C SER A 51 22.53 -19.05 -7.96
N GLN A 52 23.53 -18.96 -7.08
CA GLN A 52 23.55 -17.95 -6.01
C GLN A 52 23.65 -16.53 -6.57
N VAL A 53 24.58 -16.32 -7.51
CA VAL A 53 24.78 -15.02 -8.17
C VAL A 53 23.53 -14.65 -8.97
N TRP A 54 23.02 -15.57 -9.78
CA TRP A 54 21.81 -15.40 -10.56
C TRP A 54 20.60 -15.04 -9.68
N PHE A 55 20.41 -15.72 -8.56
CA PHE A 55 19.28 -15.43 -7.67
C PHE A 55 19.41 -14.05 -7.03
N THR A 56 20.63 -13.65 -6.65
CA THR A 56 20.89 -12.31 -6.11
C THR A 56 20.53 -11.22 -7.11
N ASP A 57 20.95 -11.38 -8.37
CA ASP A 57 20.62 -10.44 -9.45
C ASP A 57 19.12 -10.44 -9.75
N LEU A 58 18.51 -11.62 -9.85
CA LEU A 58 17.07 -11.77 -10.05
C LEU A 58 16.28 -11.05 -8.94
N TRP A 59 16.68 -11.27 -7.69
CA TRP A 59 16.06 -10.66 -6.52
C TRP A 59 16.16 -9.14 -6.58
N ASN A 60 17.38 -8.62 -6.68
CA ASN A 60 17.67 -7.19 -6.56
C ASN A 60 17.16 -6.35 -7.74
N TYR A 61 17.21 -6.88 -8.96
CA TYR A 61 16.90 -6.11 -10.17
C TYR A 61 15.54 -6.41 -10.79
N SER A 62 14.91 -7.53 -10.45
CA SER A 62 13.61 -7.90 -11.02
C SER A 62 12.52 -8.11 -9.98
N VAL A 63 12.77 -8.92 -8.95
CA VAL A 63 11.75 -9.26 -7.95
C VAL A 63 11.44 -8.09 -7.05
N VAL A 64 12.45 -7.48 -6.42
CA VAL A 64 12.24 -6.34 -5.50
C VAL A 64 11.53 -5.18 -6.19
N PRO A 65 11.96 -4.68 -7.37
CA PRO A 65 11.26 -3.60 -8.07
C PRO A 65 9.80 -3.96 -8.39
N TYR A 66 9.52 -5.20 -8.81
CA TYR A 66 8.17 -5.65 -9.09
C TYR A 66 7.28 -5.67 -7.84
N LEU A 67 7.77 -6.23 -6.74
CA LEU A 67 7.03 -6.31 -5.48
C LEU A 67 6.71 -4.91 -4.93
N LEU A 68 7.68 -3.99 -4.95
CA LEU A 68 7.48 -2.62 -4.48
C LEU A 68 6.41 -1.89 -5.30
N GLU A 69 6.41 -2.05 -6.63
CA GLU A 69 5.40 -1.44 -7.49
C GLU A 69 4.02 -2.07 -7.26
N ALA A 70 3.94 -3.40 -7.23
CA ALA A 70 2.69 -4.12 -7.00
C ALA A 70 2.03 -3.77 -5.67
N VAL A 71 2.82 -3.61 -4.60
CA VAL A 71 2.32 -3.19 -3.28
C VAL A 71 1.92 -1.72 -3.29
N ARG A 72 2.67 -0.86 -3.97
CA ARG A 72 2.35 0.57 -4.08
C ARG A 72 1.03 0.79 -4.82
N GLU A 73 0.81 0.08 -5.93
CA GLU A 73 -0.46 0.07 -6.65
C GLU A 73 -1.58 -0.52 -5.78
N GLY A 74 -1.32 -1.65 -5.11
CA GLY A 74 -2.26 -2.29 -4.19
C GLY A 74 -2.70 -1.36 -3.06
N LEU A 75 -1.77 -0.63 -2.45
CA LEU A 75 -2.04 0.36 -1.40
C LEU A 75 -2.90 1.52 -1.91
N GLN A 76 -2.66 2.00 -3.13
CA GLN A 76 -3.46 3.05 -3.75
C GLN A 76 -4.89 2.60 -4.07
N LEU A 77 -5.06 1.36 -4.52
CA LEU A 77 -6.36 0.83 -4.95
C LEU A 77 -7.21 0.31 -3.79
N TYR A 78 -6.57 -0.33 -2.81
CA TYR A 78 -7.27 -1.10 -1.77
C TYR A 78 -6.97 -0.62 -0.34
N GLY A 79 -6.02 0.30 -0.16
CA GLY A 79 -5.54 0.70 1.16
C GLY A 79 -4.70 -0.38 1.84
N CYS A 80 -4.39 -0.17 3.12
CA CYS A 80 -3.66 -1.15 3.92
C CYS A 80 -4.59 -2.31 4.32
N ARG A 81 -4.30 -3.52 3.85
CA ARG A 81 -5.14 -4.71 4.03
C ARG A 81 -4.63 -5.68 5.10
N ALA A 82 -3.37 -5.58 5.49
CA ALA A 82 -2.68 -6.51 6.37
C ALA A 82 -1.53 -5.78 7.09
N PRO A 83 -0.93 -6.32 8.16
CA PRO A 83 0.34 -5.80 8.65
C PRO A 83 1.46 -6.06 7.65
N TRP A 84 2.53 -5.25 7.71
CA TRP A 84 3.71 -5.45 6.88
C TRP A 84 4.47 -6.73 7.30
N ASP A 85 4.78 -7.58 6.33
CA ASP A 85 5.68 -8.73 6.50
C ASP A 85 6.72 -8.77 5.37
N ASP A 86 8.00 -8.57 5.68
CA ASP A 86 9.08 -8.46 4.70
C ASP A 86 9.45 -9.86 4.15
N PRO A 87 9.17 -10.18 2.87
CA PRO A 87 9.44 -11.51 2.32
C PRO A 87 10.93 -11.83 2.24
N THR A 88 11.81 -10.82 2.33
CA THR A 88 13.26 -11.01 2.39
C THR A 88 13.65 -11.78 3.66
N ILE A 89 12.90 -11.63 4.75
CA ILE A 89 13.17 -12.34 6.02
C ILE A 89 13.08 -13.85 5.81
N TYR A 90 11.99 -14.33 5.20
CA TYR A 90 11.81 -15.75 4.90
C TYR A 90 12.93 -16.29 4.01
N ILE A 91 13.31 -15.52 2.99
CA ILE A 91 14.35 -15.91 2.04
C ILE A 91 15.71 -16.03 2.74
N CYS A 92 16.09 -15.06 3.57
CA CYS A 92 17.34 -15.12 4.33
C CYS A 92 17.35 -16.27 5.35
N GLN A 93 16.21 -16.55 6.00
CA GLN A 93 16.10 -17.65 6.96
C GLN A 93 16.17 -19.03 6.31
N THR A 94 15.69 -19.16 5.07
CA THR A 94 15.64 -20.43 4.32
C THR A 94 16.71 -20.53 3.24
N TYR A 95 17.72 -19.65 3.29
CA TYR A 95 18.74 -19.49 2.25
C TYR A 95 19.46 -20.82 1.94
N PRO A 96 19.39 -21.35 0.70
CA PRO A 96 19.78 -22.73 0.42
C PRO A 96 21.30 -22.93 0.22
N TRP A 97 22.04 -21.84 -0.03
CA TRP A 97 23.48 -21.87 -0.25
C TRP A 97 24.23 -21.81 1.08
N ILE A 98 24.62 -22.98 1.58
CA ILE A 98 25.37 -23.18 2.84
C ILE A 98 26.89 -23.14 2.69
N GLY A 99 27.40 -22.94 1.46
CA GLY A 99 28.83 -22.86 1.17
C GLY A 99 29.43 -21.48 1.44
N GLU A 100 30.65 -21.25 0.94
CA GLU A 100 31.27 -19.92 0.96
C GLU A 100 30.40 -18.94 0.16
N ALA A 101 29.97 -17.87 0.82
CA ALA A 101 29.06 -16.91 0.25
C ALA A 101 29.74 -16.13 -0.88
N VAL A 102 29.23 -16.29 -2.11
CA VAL A 102 29.66 -15.46 -3.23
C VAL A 102 28.99 -14.09 -3.10
N HIS A 103 29.77 -13.01 -3.23
CA HIS A 103 29.28 -11.62 -3.21
C HIS A 103 28.41 -11.22 -2.01
N GLY A 104 28.63 -11.80 -0.82
CA GLY A 104 27.91 -11.42 0.40
C GLY A 104 26.66 -12.26 0.71
N GLY A 105 26.33 -13.25 -0.13
CA GLY A 105 25.30 -14.25 0.18
C GLY A 105 23.92 -13.65 0.45
N SER A 106 23.29 -14.05 1.57
CA SER A 106 21.98 -13.52 1.96
C SER A 106 22.00 -12.03 2.29
N ASP A 107 23.13 -11.50 2.75
CA ASP A 107 23.26 -10.08 3.13
C ASP A 107 23.29 -9.15 1.92
N ALA A 108 23.52 -9.69 0.72
CA ALA A 108 23.48 -8.95 -0.55
C ALA A 108 22.05 -8.74 -1.10
N LEU A 109 21.05 -9.39 -0.50
CA LEU A 109 19.66 -9.27 -0.91
C LEU A 109 19.07 -7.94 -0.42
N ILE A 110 18.54 -7.14 -1.34
CA ILE A 110 17.83 -5.91 -1.01
C ILE A 110 16.59 -6.27 -0.19
N ARG A 111 16.44 -5.60 0.96
CA ARG A 111 15.30 -5.76 1.84
C ARG A 111 14.13 -4.90 1.38
N LEU A 112 12.91 -5.43 1.46
CA LEU A 112 11.70 -4.66 1.26
C LEU A 112 11.32 -4.00 2.58
N ARG A 113 11.28 -2.67 2.60
CA ARG A 113 10.93 -1.91 3.80
C ARG A 113 9.58 -1.22 3.61
N PRO A 114 8.77 -1.09 4.68
CA PRO A 114 7.46 -0.47 4.58
C PRO A 114 7.54 0.98 4.08
N GLU A 115 8.60 1.72 4.43
CA GLU A 115 8.82 3.08 3.96
C GLU A 115 9.00 3.22 2.44
N ASP A 116 9.50 2.18 1.77
CA ASP A 116 9.78 2.22 0.32
C ASP A 116 8.49 2.25 -0.53
N VAL A 117 7.34 1.91 0.08
CA VAL A 117 6.01 1.95 -0.54
C VAL A 117 5.02 2.87 0.18
N GLY A 118 5.44 3.54 1.26
CA GLY A 118 4.55 4.37 2.08
C GLY A 118 3.60 3.56 2.98
N TYR A 119 3.98 2.34 3.35
CA TYR A 119 3.17 1.46 4.19
C TYR A 119 3.02 2.01 5.62
N ASP A 120 4.11 2.53 6.19
CA ASP A 120 4.21 2.97 7.60
C ASP A 120 3.35 4.21 7.92
N THR A 121 2.96 4.98 6.89
CA THR A 121 2.03 6.12 7.03
C THR A 121 0.57 5.69 7.20
N THR A 122 0.22 4.47 6.82
CA THR A 122 -1.19 4.01 6.83
C THR A 122 -1.57 3.37 8.17
N GLU A 123 -0.63 2.69 8.84
CA GLU A 123 -0.83 2.06 10.16
C GLU A 123 -1.06 3.09 11.28
N ARG A 124 -0.45 4.27 11.18
CA ARG A 124 -0.61 5.35 12.18
C ARG A 124 -1.94 6.08 12.09
N ASP A 125 -2.67 5.91 11.00
CA ASP A 125 -3.92 6.61 10.71
C ASP A 125 -5.10 5.65 10.68
N GLY A 126 -5.11 4.67 11.61
CA GLY A 126 -6.10 3.60 11.75
C GLY A 126 -7.54 4.05 12.05
N GLY A 127 -8.10 4.85 11.16
CA GLY A 127 -9.47 5.33 11.21
C GLY A 127 -9.75 6.50 10.27
N GLY A 128 -9.67 6.31 8.95
CA GLY A 128 -10.27 7.31 8.07
C GLY A 128 -9.88 7.25 6.61
N VAL A 129 -10.91 7.24 5.77
CA VAL A 129 -10.84 7.47 4.32
C VAL A 129 -10.00 8.71 4.00
N GLY A 130 -8.96 8.50 3.19
CA GLY A 130 -8.44 9.51 2.26
C GLY A 130 -7.57 10.62 2.83
N SER A 131 -6.55 10.93 2.05
CA SER A 131 -5.81 12.20 2.03
C SER A 131 -4.44 12.18 2.71
N SER A 132 -3.44 11.79 1.92
CA SER A 132 -2.09 12.35 2.06
C SER A 132 -2.15 13.85 1.75
N ILE A 133 -1.86 14.76 2.71
CA ILE A 133 -0.83 15.82 2.61
C ILE A 133 -0.38 16.29 4.01
N LYS A 134 0.88 15.97 4.35
CA LYS A 134 1.86 16.55 5.28
C LYS A 134 1.46 17.74 6.19
N SER A 135 1.79 17.68 7.48
CA SER A 135 3.07 18.19 8.05
C SER A 135 2.95 18.47 9.55
N LEU A 136 3.93 17.96 10.31
CA LEU A 136 4.15 18.27 11.71
C LEU A 136 4.59 19.73 11.88
N SER A 137 4.15 20.28 13.01
CA SER A 137 4.40 21.59 13.59
C SER A 137 5.88 21.97 13.73
N SER A 138 6.18 23.25 13.47
CA SER A 138 6.80 24.15 14.46
C SER A 138 6.93 25.58 13.92
N THR A 139 6.80 26.53 14.84
CA THR A 139 7.01 27.99 14.77
C THR A 139 5.97 28.86 14.04
N GLN A 140 5.09 29.44 14.86
CA GLN A 140 4.68 30.86 14.87
C GLN A 140 4.45 31.56 13.52
N SER A 141 3.19 31.83 13.16
CA SER A 141 2.65 33.18 12.86
C SER A 141 1.34 33.11 12.07
N ASP A 142 0.41 34.00 12.46
CA ASP A 142 -0.84 34.46 11.85
C ASP A 142 -1.33 33.90 10.48
N THR A 143 -2.65 33.69 10.45
CA THR A 143 -3.54 33.61 9.27
C THR A 143 -3.32 32.44 8.31
N ASP A 144 -3.93 31.29 8.61
CA ASP A 144 -4.73 30.59 7.59
C ASP A 144 -5.76 29.70 8.28
N ALA A 145 -7.04 29.96 8.02
CA ALA A 145 -8.13 29.17 8.58
C ALA A 145 -8.22 27.85 7.82
N ASP A 146 -8.22 26.73 8.55
CA ASP A 146 -8.32 25.37 8.02
C ASP A 146 -9.29 25.31 6.81
N PRO A 147 -8.81 24.92 5.62
CA PRO A 147 -9.60 24.97 4.39
C PRO A 147 -10.84 24.06 4.47
N LEU A 148 -10.78 22.98 5.26
CA LEU A 148 -11.93 22.12 5.52
C LEU A 148 -12.94 22.82 6.42
N LEU A 149 -12.49 23.49 7.48
CA LEU A 149 -13.35 24.28 8.37
C LEU A 149 -14.07 25.40 7.60
N ASN A 150 -13.35 26.07 6.69
CA ASN A 150 -13.92 27.11 5.81
C ASN A 150 -14.99 26.54 4.87
N MET A 151 -14.74 25.39 4.26
CA MET A 151 -15.72 24.73 3.41
C MET A 151 -16.93 24.26 4.21
N LEU A 152 -16.71 23.72 5.42
CA LEU A 152 -17.77 23.28 6.34
C LEU A 152 -18.65 24.46 6.75
N MET A 153 -18.05 25.59 7.12
CA MET A 153 -18.78 26.82 7.47
C MET A 153 -19.59 27.34 6.27
N ARG A 154 -18.99 27.39 5.07
CA ARG A 154 -19.69 27.82 3.85
C ARG A 154 -20.83 26.88 3.45
N LEU A 155 -20.65 25.57 3.61
CA LEU A 155 -21.69 24.56 3.38
C LEU A 155 -22.82 24.68 4.40
N GLN A 156 -22.48 24.91 5.67
CA GLN A 156 -23.45 25.15 6.73
C GLN A 156 -24.23 26.44 6.48
N GLU A 157 -23.58 27.51 6.00
CA GLU A 157 -24.24 28.75 5.60
C GLU A 157 -25.20 28.55 4.43
N ALA A 158 -24.79 27.83 3.38
CA ALA A 158 -25.63 27.53 2.23
C ALA A 158 -26.84 26.63 2.59
N ALA A 159 -26.66 25.71 3.55
CA ALA A 159 -27.72 24.84 4.03
C ALA A 159 -28.66 25.52 5.03
N ASN A 160 -28.26 26.62 5.67
CA ASN A 160 -29.07 27.32 6.66
C ASN A 160 -30.03 28.38 6.08
N TYR A 161 -30.40 28.28 4.81
CA TYR A 161 -31.57 28.99 4.27
C TYR A 161 -32.87 28.34 4.78
N SER A 162 -33.15 28.50 6.07
CA SER A 162 -34.52 28.47 6.59
C SER A 162 -34.98 29.92 6.78
N SER A 163 -35.94 30.31 5.94
CA SER A 163 -36.51 31.66 5.79
C SER A 163 -36.88 32.35 7.10
N PRO A 164 -36.67 33.68 7.21
CA PRO A 164 -37.72 34.51 7.80
C PRO A 164 -37.77 35.96 7.27
N HIS A 165 -38.82 36.33 6.53
CA HIS A 165 -39.40 37.68 6.49
C HIS A 165 -40.79 37.58 5.84
N GLY A 166 -41.90 38.02 6.43
CA GLY A 166 -42.08 38.74 7.68
C GLY A 166 -43.51 38.54 8.19
N THR A 167 -43.61 38.66 9.51
CA THR A 167 -44.85 38.76 10.27
C THR A 167 -45.51 40.11 9.95
N GLU A 168 -46.58 40.13 9.16
CA GLU A 168 -47.46 41.30 9.06
C GLU A 168 -48.45 41.25 10.24
N PRO A 169 -48.50 42.29 11.11
CA PRO A 169 -49.40 42.32 12.25
C PRO A 169 -50.84 42.64 11.84
N SER A 170 -51.75 42.02 12.59
CA SER A 170 -53.19 42.07 12.49
C SER A 170 -53.74 43.50 12.42
N ARG A 171 -54.59 43.79 11.42
CA ARG A 171 -55.53 44.91 11.48
C ARG A 171 -56.92 44.41 11.09
N SER A 172 -57.81 44.47 12.07
CA SER A 172 -59.26 44.28 11.94
C SER A 172 -59.83 45.25 10.91
N ASP A 173 -60.75 44.77 10.07
CA ASP A 173 -62.16 45.25 10.02
C ASP A 173 -62.91 44.54 8.86
N ASP A 174 -63.98 43.84 9.23
CA ASP A 174 -65.11 43.41 8.37
C ASP A 174 -65.91 44.67 7.95
N PRO A 175 -66.51 44.76 6.74
CA PRO A 175 -67.79 44.12 6.47
C PRO A 175 -67.96 43.52 5.07
N GLY A 176 -68.78 42.47 5.00
CA GLY A 176 -69.12 41.74 3.78
C GLY A 176 -70.02 42.45 2.78
N ILE A 177 -70.09 41.84 1.58
CA ILE A 177 -71.17 41.84 0.57
C ILE A 177 -70.71 40.87 -0.54
N GLU A 178 -71.28 39.66 -0.61
CA GLU A 178 -72.47 39.26 -1.40
C GLU A 178 -72.18 39.02 -2.91
N SER A 179 -72.48 37.79 -3.33
CA SER A 179 -73.04 37.37 -4.63
C SER A 179 -72.28 37.56 -5.96
N THR A 180 -72.15 36.42 -6.66
CA THR A 180 -72.61 36.20 -8.06
C THR A 180 -71.69 36.81 -9.15
N ILE A 181 -71.15 36.11 -10.16
CA ILE A 181 -71.56 35.00 -11.04
C ILE A 181 -70.33 34.15 -11.36
#